data_AF-A0A7C1VY15-F1
#
_entry.id   AF-A0A7C1VY15-F1
#
_cell.length_a   1.000
_cell.length_b   1.000
_cell.length_c   1.000
_cell.angle_alpha   90.00
_cell.angle_beta   90.00
_cell.angle_gamma   90.00
#
_symmetry.space_group_name_H-M   'P 1'
#
loop_
_entity.id
_entity.type
_entity.pdbx_description
1 polymer ?
#
loop_
_entity_poly.entity_id
_entity_poly.type
_entity_poly.pdbx_seq_one_letter_code
_entity_poly.pdbx_strand_id
1 'polypeptide(L)' 'MKKSLSDIKEILKKHEEELKEKYKIKEIGIFGSYLRGEAKESSDVD' A
#
# COMPACT_ATOMS: atom_id res chain seq x y z
N MET A 1 -12.71 -8.78 6.84
CA MET A 1 -11.60 -9.63 6.34
C MET A 1 -10.33 -8.79 6.37
N LYS A 2 -9.29 -9.18 7.14
CA LYS A 2 -8.01 -8.46 7.16
C LYS A 2 -7.41 -8.54 5.76
N LYS A 3 -7.20 -7.39 5.09
CA LYS A 3 -6.43 -7.36 3.85
C LYS A 3 -4.99 -7.73 4.20
N SER A 4 -4.45 -8.72 3.50
CA SER A 4 -3.06 -9.11 3.68
C SER A 4 -2.15 -8.10 2.99
N LEU A 5 -0.88 -8.05 3.38
CA LEU A 5 0.14 -7.27 2.66
C LEU A 5 0.21 -7.64 1.17
N SER A 6 -0.11 -8.89 0.85
CA SER A 6 -0.17 -9.40 -0.52
C SER A 6 -1.26 -8.69 -1.32
N ASP A 7 -2.46 -8.56 -0.75
CA ASP A 7 -3.59 -7.89 -1.40
C ASP A 7 -3.30 -6.41 -1.65
N ILE A 8 -2.65 -5.74 -0.70
CA ILE A 8 -2.24 -4.33 -0.83
C ILE A 8 -1.19 -4.19 -1.94
N LYS A 9 -0.22 -5.10 -2.01
CA LYS A 9 0.79 -5.09 -3.08
C LYS A 9 0.17 -5.32 -4.45
N GLU A 10 -0.79 -6.23 -4.59
CA GLU A 10 -1.47 -6.46 -5.87
C GLU A 10 -2.26 -5.22 -6.34
N ILE A 11 -2.99 -4.58 -5.43
CA ILE A 11 -3.73 -3.35 -5.76
C ILE A 11 -2.76 -2.24 -6.18
N LEU A 12 -1.69 -2.03 -5.41
CA LEU A 12 -0.69 -1.01 -5.74
C LEU A 12 -0.02 -1.30 -7.08
N LYS A 13 0.36 -2.55 -7.36
CA LYS A 13 0.97 -2.94 -8.65
C LYS A 13 0.00 -2.73 -9.82
N LYS A 14 -1.28 -3.02 -9.64
CA LYS A 14 -2.31 -2.80 -10.67
C LYS A 14 -2.48 -1.32 -11.01
N HIS A 15 -2.33 -0.43 -10.03
CA HIS A 15 -2.45 1.01 -10.23
C HIS A 15 -1.11 1.73 -10.40
N GLU A 16 0.02 1.02 -10.30
CA GLU A 16 1.36 1.60 -10.36
C GLU A 16 1.63 2.24 -11.73
N GLU A 17 1.26 1.56 -12.82
CA GLU A 17 1.44 2.09 -14.18
C GLU A 17 0.60 3.36 -14.41
N GLU A 18 -0.69 3.33 -14.01
CA GLU A 18 -1.58 4.49 -14.13
C GLU A 18 -1.05 5.69 -13.33
N LEU A 19 -0.59 5.44 -12.10
CA LEU A 19 -0.04 6.50 -11.25
C LEU A 19 1.27 7.05 -11.81
N LYS A 20 2.15 6.18 -12.34
CA LYS A 20 3.40 6.58 -13.02
C LYS A 20 3.14 7.43 -14.25
N GLU A 21 2.18 7.07 -15.10
CA GLU A 21 1.86 7.85 -16.28
C GLU A 21 1.19 9.18 -15.94
N LYS A 22 0.21 9.16 -15.03
CA LYS A 22 -0.61 10.33 -14.70
C LYS A 22 0.12 11.34 -13.82
N TYR A 23 0.92 10.87 -12.86
CA TYR A 23 1.57 11.72 -11.86
C TYR A 23 3.09 11.73 -11.96
N LYS A 24 3.69 10.98 -12.91
CA LYS A 24 5.15 10.88 -13.10
C LYS A 24 5.91 10.52 -11.83
N ILE A 25 5.28 9.72 -10.97
CA ILE A 25 5.90 9.20 -9.75
C ILE A 25 7.07 8.28 -10.11
N LYS A 26 8.16 8.35 -9.35
CA LYS A 26 9.32 7.46 -9.55
C LYS A 26 9.16 6.12 -8.83
N GLU A 27 8.65 6.14 -7.60
CA GLU A 27 8.43 4.96 -6.76
C GLU A 27 7.21 5.13 -5.86
N ILE A 28 6.62 4.00 -5.46
CA ILE A 28 5.54 3.91 -4.46
C ILE A 28 6.09 3.13 -3.27
N GLY A 29 6.24 3.81 -2.13
CA GLY A 29 6.59 3.19 -0.86
C GLY A 29 5.35 2.86 -0.05
N ILE A 30 5.26 1.64 0.46
CA ILE A 30 4.30 1.31 1.52
C ILE A 30 4.96 1.69 2.84
N PHE A 31 4.26 2.41 3.71
CA PHE A 31 4.74 2.78 5.04
C PHE A 31 3.68 2.41 6.10
N GLY A 32 4.06 2.46 7.38
CA GLY A 32 3.14 2.24 8.50
C GLY A 32 3.10 0.81 9.06
N SER A 33 2.23 0.61 10.06
CA SER A 33 2.14 -0.60 10.90
C SER A 33 1.91 -1.91 10.13
N TYR A 34 1.44 -1.82 8.88
CA TYR A 34 1.27 -2.96 7.98
C TYR A 34 2.58 -3.68 7.64
N LEU A 35 3.72 -2.98 7.56
CA LEU A 35 5.00 -3.56 7.16
C LEU A 35 5.69 -4.38 8.26
N ARG A 36 5.43 -4.05 9.53
CA ARG A 36 6.10 -4.68 10.68
C ARG A 36 5.36 -5.93 11.21
N GLY A 37 4.23 -6.30 10.61
CA GLY A 37 3.36 -7.35 11.17
C GLY A 37 2.68 -6.94 12.48
N GLU A 38 2.84 -5.69 12.90
CA GLU A 38 2.31 -5.10 14.14
C GLU A 38 1.03 -4.29 13.91
N ALA A 39 0.37 -4.45 12.77
CA ALA A 39 -0.92 -3.81 12.50
C ALA A 39 -1.99 -4.34 13.47
N LYS A 40 -2.11 -3.68 14.63
CA LYS A 40 -3.21 -3.86 15.58
C LYS A 40 -4.44 -3.12 15.07
N GLU A 41 -5.61 -3.66 15.41
CA GLU A 41 -6.96 -3.26 14.97
C GLU A 41 -7.32 -1.78 15.23
N SER A 42 -6.51 -1.06 16.00
CA SER A 42 -6.70 0.34 16.40
C SER A 42 -5.83 1.33 15.62
N SER A 43 -5.29 0.96 14.46
CA SER A 43 -4.42 1.87 13.70
C SER A 43 -5.28 2.75 12.78
N ASP A 44 -5.52 4.01 13.18
CA ASP A 44 -6.04 5.03 12.27
C ASP A 44 -5.03 5.28 11.15
N VAL A 45 -5.55 5.36 9.92
CA VAL A 45 -4.78 5.66 8.71
C VAL A 45 -5.00 7.14 8.41
N ASP A 46 -3.98 7.96 8.68
CA ASP A 46 -3.83 9.30 8.09
C ASP A 46 -3.25 9.19 6.66
#